data_AF-A0A445IBY1-F1
#
_entry.id   AF-A0A445IBY1-F1
#
_cell.length_a   1.000
_cell.length_b   1.000
_cell.length_c   1.000
_cell.angle_alpha   90.00
_cell.angle_beta   90.00
_cell.angle_gamma   90.00
#
_symmetry.space_group_name_H-M   'P 1'
#
loop_
_entity.id
_entity.type
_entity.pdbx_description
1 polymer ?
#
loop_
_entity_poly.entity_id
_entity_poly.type
_entity_poly.pdbx_seq_one_letter_code
_entity_poly.pdbx_strand_id
1 'polypeptide(L)'
;MYMNFTARNYNSRKCVYYIVIFDILINFEIIFVGCLGKKLGPRILGRRPESSVPEVIYQTLDENLGKNELQGRSDIPQTLEEFMTDMKKGGYDAKTFAVKLREMVTLMEQRTRMAKIQEYLYRHVASSSIPKQLHCLSLSLANEHTNNAAARLQLPSAELVPALVDNSYFHFVLASDNVLAASVVATSLVHNFLRPQKVVLHIITDRKTYYPMQAWFSLHSLSPAIIEVKALHHFDWFTKGKVPVLEAMEKDQKVRSQFRGGSSAIVANTTEKPKVIAAKLQALSPKYNSVMNHIRIHLPELFPSLNKLVFLDDDIVVQTDLSPLWDIEMNGKVNGAVETCSGEDRFVMSKRLKSYLNFSHPLISENFHPNECAWAYGMNIFDLEAWRKTNISNVYHYWVEQNIKSDLSLWQLGTLPPGLIAFHGHVHVIDPFWHMLGLGYQENTSFGDAESAGVVHFNGRAKPWLEIAFPQLRKLWTKYVDFSDKFIKSCHIRAS
;
A
#
# COMPACT_ATOMS: atom_id res chain seq x y z
N MET A 1 23.64 -3.16 -34.20
CA MET A 1 24.65 -2.46 -33.39
C MET A 1 23.89 -1.65 -32.34
N TYR A 2 23.71 -2.21 -31.14
CA TYR A 2 22.98 -1.55 -30.05
C TYR A 2 23.88 -0.46 -29.44
N MET A 3 23.52 0.81 -29.60
CA MET A 3 24.19 1.91 -28.89
C MET A 3 23.47 2.19 -27.57
N ASN A 4 24.17 1.93 -26.46
CA ASN A 4 23.79 2.35 -25.11
C ASN A 4 23.72 3.88 -25.03
N PHE A 5 22.53 4.45 -24.86
CA PHE A 5 22.37 5.83 -24.41
C PHE A 5 22.17 5.86 -22.89
N THR A 6 23.20 6.29 -22.17
CA THR A 6 23.10 6.69 -20.76
C THR A 6 22.26 7.96 -20.66
N ALA A 7 21.02 7.83 -20.20
CA ALA A 7 20.11 8.95 -19.93
C ALA A 7 20.57 9.74 -18.67
N ARG A 8 21.36 10.79 -18.87
CA ARG A 8 21.53 11.86 -17.87
C ARG A 8 20.79 13.12 -18.36
N ASN A 9 19.78 13.54 -17.61
CA ASN A 9 19.14 14.86 -17.65
C ASN A 9 18.54 15.38 -18.97
N TYR A 10 17.77 14.58 -19.70
CA TYR A 10 16.85 15.09 -20.72
C TYR A 10 15.39 15.06 -20.24
N ASN A 11 14.66 16.15 -20.49
CA ASN A 11 13.24 16.32 -20.18
C ASN A 11 12.43 15.14 -20.78
N SER A 12 11.57 14.47 -20.00
CA SER A 12 11.00 13.15 -20.35
C SER A 12 10.26 13.11 -21.69
N ARG A 13 9.64 14.24 -22.07
CA ARG A 13 8.97 14.40 -23.38
C ARG A 13 9.93 14.36 -24.55
N LYS A 14 11.12 14.96 -24.42
CA LYS A 14 12.14 14.93 -25.48
C LYS A 14 12.56 13.49 -25.75
N CYS A 15 12.81 12.68 -24.73
CA CYS A 15 13.16 11.27 -24.92
C CYS A 15 12.09 10.47 -25.68
N VAL A 16 10.80 10.68 -25.40
CA VAL A 16 9.70 10.00 -26.11
C VAL A 16 9.70 10.38 -27.59
N TYR A 17 9.84 11.67 -27.91
CA TYR A 17 9.93 12.12 -29.30
C TYR A 17 11.17 11.57 -30.01
N TYR A 18 12.33 11.54 -29.35
CA TYR A 18 13.55 10.98 -29.93
C TYR A 18 13.43 9.48 -30.24
N ILE A 19 12.83 8.68 -29.36
CA ILE A 19 12.62 7.24 -29.59
C ILE A 19 11.66 7.02 -30.75
N VAL A 20 10.50 7.70 -30.75
CA VAL A 20 9.49 7.56 -31.80
C VAL A 20 10.03 8.03 -33.16
N ILE A 21 10.74 9.16 -33.21
CA ILE A 21 11.36 9.66 -34.46
C ILE A 21 12.45 8.70 -34.95
N PHE A 22 13.28 8.17 -34.06
CA PHE A 22 14.36 7.24 -34.43
C PHE A 22 13.81 5.91 -34.95
N ASP A 23 12.78 5.35 -34.31
CA ASP A 23 12.10 4.13 -34.77
C ASP A 23 11.37 4.33 -36.11
N ILE A 24 10.78 5.51 -36.33
CA ILE A 24 10.12 5.86 -37.60
C ILE A 24 11.15 6.03 -38.73
N LEU A 25 12.29 6.69 -38.46
CA LEU A 25 13.34 6.93 -39.46
C LEU A 25 14.10 5.64 -39.82
N ILE A 26 14.28 4.72 -38.88
CA ILE A 26 15.02 3.46 -39.11
C ILE A 26 14.14 2.39 -39.77
N ASN A 27 12.88 2.24 -39.37
CA ASN A 27 12.05 1.13 -39.85
C ASN A 27 11.40 1.37 -41.23
N PHE A 28 11.36 2.61 -41.73
CA PHE A 28 10.47 2.92 -42.86
C PHE A 28 11.05 3.70 -44.02
N GLU A 29 12.38 3.90 -44.11
CA GLU A 29 13.04 4.67 -45.20
C GLU A 29 12.17 5.85 -45.66
N ILE A 30 11.78 6.73 -44.73
CA ILE A 30 11.08 7.96 -45.12
C ILE A 30 12.11 8.84 -45.82
N ILE A 31 12.18 8.67 -47.14
CA ILE A 31 12.89 9.57 -48.05
C ILE A 31 12.16 10.90 -47.95
N PHE A 32 12.67 11.82 -47.13
CA PHE A 32 12.35 13.23 -47.27
C PHE A 32 12.78 13.66 -48.68
N VAL A 33 11.81 13.77 -49.59
CA VAL A 33 12.01 14.35 -50.93
C VAL A 33 12.24 15.85 -50.73
N GLY A 34 13.49 16.20 -50.42
CA GLY A 34 13.91 17.58 -50.17
C GLY A 34 15.41 17.81 -50.28
N CYS A 35 16.20 16.83 -50.76
CA CYS A 35 17.63 16.99 -51.02
C CYS A 35 17.99 16.55 -52.45
N LEU A 36 17.35 17.18 -53.44
CA LEU A 36 17.87 17.18 -54.81
C LEU A 36 19.05 18.16 -54.87
N GLY A 37 20.25 17.60 -54.75
CA GLY A 37 21.48 18.26 -55.16
C GLY A 37 22.57 18.32 -54.10
N LYS A 38 23.43 17.29 -54.06
CA LYS A 38 24.87 17.45 -53.85
C LYS A 38 25.60 16.20 -54.33
N LYS A 39 26.31 16.36 -55.46
CA LYS A 39 27.24 15.38 -56.02
C LYS A 39 28.27 14.96 -54.96
N LEU A 40 28.54 13.65 -54.91
CA LEU A 40 29.62 13.04 -54.15
C LEU A 40 30.99 13.60 -54.58
N GLY A 41 31.75 14.11 -53.61
CA GLY A 41 33.18 14.43 -53.70
C GLY A 41 33.86 14.04 -52.38
N PRO A 42 35.17 13.70 -52.38
CA PRO A 42 35.80 13.00 -51.26
C PRO A 42 36.01 13.90 -50.03
N ARG A 43 35.72 13.31 -48.86
CA ARG A 43 35.73 13.92 -47.52
C ARG A 43 37.14 14.20 -47.01
N ILE A 44 37.37 15.42 -46.51
CA ILE A 44 38.43 15.74 -45.53
C ILE A 44 37.90 16.78 -44.51
N LEU A 45 38.17 16.51 -43.22
CA LEU A 45 38.01 17.33 -41.99
C LEU A 45 36.60 17.67 -41.42
N GLY A 46 36.31 17.10 -40.24
CA GLY A 46 35.91 17.87 -39.05
C GLY A 46 34.52 18.51 -38.97
N ARG A 47 33.42 17.77 -39.18
CA ARG A 47 32.07 18.21 -38.76
C ARG A 47 31.38 17.16 -37.88
N ARG A 48 30.72 17.64 -36.81
CA ARG A 48 29.68 16.90 -36.08
C ARG A 48 28.69 16.33 -37.11
N PRO A 49 28.17 15.11 -36.95
CA PRO A 49 27.16 14.59 -37.87
C PRO A 49 25.99 15.59 -37.89
N GLU A 50 25.76 16.23 -39.04
CA GLU A 50 24.57 17.04 -39.28
C GLU A 50 23.38 16.10 -39.10
N SER A 51 22.50 16.43 -38.14
CA SER A 51 21.24 15.71 -37.93
C SER A 51 20.49 15.65 -39.26
N SER A 52 20.17 14.44 -39.73
CA SER A 52 19.31 14.22 -40.91
C SER A 52 17.85 14.65 -40.66
N VAL A 53 17.53 15.03 -39.43
CA VAL A 53 16.20 15.50 -39.02
C VAL A 53 16.14 17.02 -39.15
N PRO A 54 15.20 17.59 -39.93
CA PRO A 54 15.03 19.02 -40.07
C PRO A 54 14.85 19.72 -38.72
N GLU A 55 15.58 20.81 -38.48
CA GLU A 55 15.56 21.57 -37.21
C GLU A 55 14.16 22.08 -36.84
N VAL A 56 13.33 22.32 -37.85
CA VAL A 56 11.90 22.69 -37.74
C VAL A 56 11.09 21.64 -36.96
N ILE A 57 11.45 20.35 -37.05
CA ILE A 57 10.76 19.28 -36.30
C ILE A 57 10.99 19.47 -34.80
N TYR A 58 12.23 19.73 -34.39
CA TYR A 58 12.54 19.94 -32.97
C TYR A 58 11.89 21.21 -32.41
N GLN A 59 11.94 22.31 -33.17
CA GLN A 59 11.29 23.56 -32.77
C GLN A 59 9.78 23.37 -32.59
N THR A 60 9.13 22.70 -33.53
CA THR A 60 7.70 22.40 -33.46
C THR A 60 7.38 21.50 -32.25
N LEU A 61 8.18 20.48 -31.96
CA LEU A 61 7.92 19.58 -30.83
C LEU A 61 8.15 20.22 -29.46
N ASP A 62 8.94 21.31 -29.40
CA ASP A 62 9.22 22.07 -28.18
C ASP A 62 8.15 23.14 -27.86
N GLU A 63 7.31 23.50 -28.83
CA GLU A 63 6.16 24.39 -28.61
C GLU A 63 5.08 23.73 -27.71
N ASN A 64 4.54 24.48 -26.76
CA ASN A 64 3.49 24.00 -25.86
C ASN A 64 2.11 24.06 -26.54
N LEU A 65 1.44 22.90 -26.66
CA LEU A 65 0.01 22.81 -27.00
C LEU A 65 -0.87 22.99 -25.75
N GLY A 66 -1.96 23.73 -25.89
CA GLY A 66 -2.97 23.89 -24.84
C GLY A 66 -3.73 22.59 -24.59
N LYS A 67 -4.03 22.27 -23.32
CA LYS A 67 -4.66 20.98 -22.95
C LYS A 67 -6.03 20.74 -23.60
N ASN A 68 -6.75 21.79 -23.99
CA ASN A 68 -8.10 21.71 -24.54
C ASN A 68 -8.14 21.83 -26.08
N GLU A 69 -7.01 22.08 -26.74
CA GLU A 69 -6.96 22.32 -28.20
C GLU A 69 -7.20 21.05 -29.04
N LEU A 70 -7.05 19.88 -28.42
CA LEU A 70 -7.16 18.58 -29.09
C LEU A 70 -8.45 17.84 -28.75
N GLN A 71 -9.32 18.42 -27.91
CA GLN A 71 -10.53 17.76 -27.43
C GLN A 71 -11.60 17.72 -28.52
N GLY A 72 -12.07 16.52 -28.89
CA GLY A 72 -13.12 16.32 -29.90
C GLY A 72 -12.63 16.33 -31.36
N ARG A 73 -11.31 16.44 -31.59
CA ARG A 73 -10.70 16.35 -32.93
C ARG A 73 -10.61 14.89 -33.40
N SER A 74 -11.34 14.57 -34.45
CA SER A 74 -11.35 13.24 -35.10
C SER A 74 -10.28 13.09 -36.18
N ASP A 75 -9.62 14.19 -36.56
CA ASP A 75 -8.60 14.25 -37.61
C ASP A 75 -7.20 13.86 -37.12
N ILE A 76 -7.01 13.73 -35.79
CA ILE A 76 -5.76 13.29 -35.18
C ILE A 76 -5.70 11.77 -35.20
N PRO A 77 -4.62 11.15 -35.73
CA PRO A 77 -4.44 9.71 -35.67
C PRO A 77 -4.49 9.16 -34.25
N GLN A 78 -5.17 8.03 -34.08
CA GLN A 78 -5.44 7.40 -32.79
C GLN A 78 -4.39 6.33 -32.44
N THR A 79 -3.64 5.87 -33.43
CA THR A 79 -2.58 4.86 -33.32
C THR A 79 -1.35 5.28 -34.11
N LEU A 80 -0.19 4.70 -33.76
CA LEU A 80 1.03 4.90 -34.54
C LEU A 80 0.85 4.38 -35.98
N GLU A 81 0.12 3.28 -36.18
CA GLU A 81 -0.12 2.70 -37.49
C GLU A 81 -0.99 3.60 -38.39
N GLU A 82 -2.03 4.21 -37.82
CA GLU A 82 -2.87 5.20 -38.51
C GLU A 82 -2.05 6.43 -38.89
N PHE A 83 -1.22 6.94 -37.97
CA PHE A 83 -0.31 8.05 -38.24
C PHE A 83 0.64 7.72 -39.39
N MET A 84 1.25 6.53 -39.35
CA MET A 84 2.17 6.08 -40.40
C MET A 84 1.46 5.93 -41.75
N THR A 85 0.22 5.44 -41.75
CA THR A 85 -0.58 5.28 -42.97
C THR A 85 -0.96 6.64 -43.57
N ASP A 86 -1.33 7.59 -42.71
CA ASP A 86 -1.60 8.99 -43.10
C ASP A 86 -0.35 9.65 -43.69
N MET A 87 0.81 9.51 -43.03
CA MET A 87 2.08 10.07 -43.50
C MET A 87 2.57 9.45 -44.80
N LYS A 88 2.26 8.18 -45.07
CA LYS A 88 2.58 7.52 -46.36
C LYS A 88 1.69 7.97 -47.52
N LYS A 89 0.47 8.43 -47.22
CA LYS A 89 -0.51 8.86 -48.24
C LYS A 89 -0.34 10.31 -48.69
N GLY A 90 0.27 11.16 -47.85
CA GLY A 90 0.44 12.59 -48.13
C GLY A 90 1.89 13.02 -48.26
N GLY A 91 2.19 13.88 -49.25
CA GLY A 91 3.47 14.57 -49.38
C GLY A 91 3.62 15.71 -48.35
N TYR A 92 3.58 15.37 -47.07
CA TYR A 92 3.66 16.34 -45.97
C TYR A 92 5.06 16.91 -45.82
N ASP A 93 5.15 18.21 -45.55
CA ASP A 93 6.41 18.85 -45.17
C ASP A 93 6.81 18.48 -43.73
N ALA A 94 8.08 18.73 -43.38
CA ALA A 94 8.63 18.39 -42.08
C ALA A 94 7.86 19.04 -40.92
N LYS A 95 7.32 20.24 -41.15
CA LYS A 95 6.55 20.99 -40.15
C LYS A 95 5.20 20.32 -39.89
N THR A 96 4.47 19.95 -40.94
CA THR A 96 3.17 19.29 -40.84
C THR A 96 3.30 17.92 -40.19
N PHE A 97 4.35 17.16 -40.54
CA PHE A 97 4.69 15.91 -39.86
C PHE A 97 4.89 16.12 -38.35
N ALA A 98 5.69 17.12 -37.97
CA ALA A 98 5.99 17.41 -36.57
C ALA A 98 4.76 17.88 -35.80
N VAL A 99 3.90 18.71 -36.39
CA VAL A 99 2.63 19.13 -35.79
C VAL A 99 1.72 17.93 -35.54
N LYS A 100 1.47 17.08 -36.56
CA LYS A 100 0.61 15.90 -36.42
C LYS A 100 1.16 14.90 -35.39
N LEU A 101 2.48 14.68 -35.38
CA LEU A 101 3.12 13.81 -34.38
C LEU A 101 2.95 14.37 -32.97
N ARG A 102 3.18 15.67 -32.78
CA ARG A 102 2.98 16.37 -31.50
C ARG A 102 1.55 16.25 -31.00
N GLU A 103 0.58 16.45 -31.89
CA GLU A 103 -0.86 16.33 -31.59
C GLU A 103 -1.22 14.89 -31.18
N MET A 104 -0.79 13.88 -31.94
CA MET A 104 -1.01 12.46 -31.61
C MET A 104 -0.39 12.09 -30.26
N VAL A 105 0.89 12.40 -30.04
CA VAL A 105 1.59 12.08 -28.79
C VAL A 105 0.92 12.78 -27.61
N THR A 106 0.55 14.05 -27.76
CA THR A 106 -0.15 14.81 -26.70
C THR A 106 -1.53 14.20 -26.39
N LEU A 107 -2.30 13.80 -27.41
CA LEU A 107 -3.58 13.13 -27.24
C LEU A 107 -3.41 11.77 -26.53
N MET A 108 -2.42 10.98 -26.92
CA MET A 108 -2.10 9.70 -26.27
C MET A 108 -1.65 9.88 -24.82
N GLU A 109 -0.82 10.90 -24.52
CA GLU A 109 -0.44 11.26 -23.14
C GLU A 109 -1.68 11.60 -22.31
N GLN A 110 -2.60 12.40 -22.84
CA GLN A 110 -3.84 12.78 -22.16
C GLN A 110 -4.75 11.57 -21.89
N ARG A 111 -4.95 10.69 -22.87
CA ARG A 111 -5.74 9.47 -22.71
C ARG A 111 -5.13 8.52 -21.70
N THR A 112 -3.82 8.27 -21.79
CA THR A 112 -3.08 7.44 -20.83
C THR A 112 -3.24 7.99 -19.41
N ARG A 113 -3.13 9.32 -19.25
CA ARG A 113 -3.34 9.99 -17.98
C ARG A 113 -4.77 9.79 -17.45
N MET A 114 -5.79 10.01 -18.28
CA MET A 114 -7.20 9.82 -17.88
C MET A 114 -7.49 8.36 -17.50
N ALA A 115 -7.03 7.41 -18.32
CA ALA A 115 -7.14 5.98 -18.02
C ALA A 115 -6.47 5.65 -16.68
N LYS A 116 -5.29 6.21 -16.41
CA LYS A 116 -4.59 5.98 -15.13
C LYS A 116 -5.33 6.57 -13.93
N ILE A 117 -5.92 7.75 -14.07
CA ILE A 117 -6.75 8.36 -13.02
C ILE A 117 -7.99 7.50 -12.75
N GLN A 118 -8.66 7.03 -13.81
CA GLN A 118 -9.83 6.18 -13.72
C GLN A 118 -9.51 4.82 -13.05
N GLU A 119 -8.38 4.21 -13.42
CA GLU A 119 -7.86 3.01 -12.77
C GLU A 119 -7.67 3.22 -11.26
N TYR A 120 -7.07 4.34 -10.84
CA TYR A 120 -6.90 4.65 -9.42
C TYR A 120 -8.21 4.81 -8.68
N LEU A 121 -9.23 5.39 -9.31
CA LEU A 121 -10.58 5.52 -8.75
C LEU A 121 -11.21 4.14 -8.55
N TYR A 122 -11.23 3.30 -9.58
CA TYR A 122 -11.82 1.98 -9.49
C TYR A 122 -11.13 1.10 -8.46
N ARG A 123 -9.79 1.13 -8.42
CA ARG A 123 -9.02 0.45 -7.36
C ARG A 123 -9.36 0.98 -5.98
N HIS A 124 -9.53 2.29 -5.81
CA HIS A 124 -9.90 2.88 -4.52
C HIS A 124 -11.28 2.42 -4.07
N VAL A 125 -12.29 2.49 -4.94
CA VAL A 125 -13.65 2.04 -4.65
C VAL A 125 -13.64 0.55 -4.31
N ALA A 126 -13.03 -0.28 -5.16
CA ALA A 126 -12.93 -1.72 -4.91
C ALA A 126 -12.22 -2.06 -3.58
N SER A 127 -11.18 -1.30 -3.21
CA SER A 127 -10.46 -1.51 -1.94
C SER A 127 -11.18 -0.99 -0.70
N SER A 128 -12.14 -0.08 -0.86
CA SER A 128 -12.85 0.58 0.25
C SER A 128 -14.25 -0.01 0.49
N SER A 129 -14.80 -0.70 -0.51
CA SER A 129 -16.08 -1.41 -0.40
C SER A 129 -15.87 -2.78 0.26
N ILE A 130 -16.81 -3.16 1.14
CA ILE A 130 -16.87 -4.52 1.68
C ILE A 130 -17.52 -5.42 0.61
N PRO A 131 -16.84 -6.47 0.11
CA PRO A 131 -17.43 -7.41 -0.84
C PRO A 131 -18.68 -8.08 -0.27
N LYS A 132 -19.67 -8.34 -1.14
CA LYS A 132 -20.94 -9.00 -0.76
C LYS A 132 -20.69 -10.35 -0.06
N GLN A 133 -19.67 -11.07 -0.50
CA GLN A 133 -19.26 -12.36 0.05
C GLN A 133 -18.76 -12.25 1.49
N LEU A 134 -17.95 -11.23 1.80
CA LEU A 134 -17.50 -10.98 3.18
C LEU A 134 -18.64 -10.52 4.07
N HIS A 135 -19.56 -9.70 3.54
CA HIS A 135 -20.76 -9.32 4.28
C HIS A 135 -21.65 -10.51 4.60
N CYS A 136 -21.86 -11.41 3.64
CA CYS A 136 -22.56 -12.68 3.85
C CYS A 136 -21.91 -13.50 4.96
N LEU A 137 -20.58 -13.63 4.94
CA LEU A 137 -19.84 -14.41 5.92
C LEU A 137 -20.06 -13.86 7.33
N SER A 138 -19.88 -12.55 7.52
CA SER A 138 -20.08 -11.90 8.82
C SER A 138 -21.51 -12.05 9.33
N LEU A 139 -22.52 -11.86 8.47
CA LEU A 139 -23.93 -12.01 8.86
C LEU A 139 -24.28 -13.45 9.21
N SER A 140 -23.77 -14.41 8.44
CA SER A 140 -24.01 -15.84 8.67
C SER A 140 -23.40 -16.30 10.00
N LEU A 141 -22.18 -15.85 10.31
CA LEU A 141 -21.53 -16.14 11.59
C LEU A 141 -22.19 -15.43 12.78
N ALA A 142 -22.68 -14.20 12.61
CA ALA A 142 -23.50 -13.54 13.64
C ALA A 142 -24.78 -14.33 13.94
N ASN A 143 -25.44 -14.85 12.90
CA ASN A 143 -26.61 -15.70 13.05
C ASN A 143 -26.28 -17.02 13.76
N GLU A 144 -25.15 -17.65 13.44
CA GLU A 144 -24.67 -18.85 14.14
C GLU A 144 -24.36 -18.56 15.61
N HIS A 145 -23.67 -17.45 15.91
CA HIS A 145 -23.41 -17.06 17.29
C HIS A 145 -24.70 -17.04 18.12
N THR A 146 -25.78 -16.52 17.54
CA THR A 146 -27.07 -16.42 18.24
C THR A 146 -27.74 -17.80 18.43
N ASN A 147 -27.68 -18.67 17.41
CA ASN A 147 -28.50 -19.89 17.37
C ASN A 147 -27.75 -21.19 17.71
N ASN A 148 -26.42 -21.18 17.70
CA ASN A 148 -25.58 -22.36 17.87
C ASN A 148 -24.73 -22.23 19.15
N ALA A 149 -24.94 -23.12 20.12
CA ALA A 149 -24.18 -23.10 21.37
C ALA A 149 -22.67 -23.33 21.16
N ALA A 150 -22.29 -24.14 20.16
CA ALA A 150 -20.88 -24.36 19.81
C ALA A 150 -20.21 -23.10 19.22
N ALA A 151 -20.99 -22.15 18.68
CA ALA A 151 -20.47 -20.86 18.21
C ALA A 151 -20.27 -19.83 19.34
N ARG A 152 -20.63 -20.19 20.58
CA ARG A 152 -20.53 -19.33 21.78
C ARG A 152 -19.59 -19.88 22.83
N LEU A 153 -18.70 -20.81 22.45
CA LEU A 153 -17.71 -21.33 23.37
C LEU A 153 -16.83 -20.19 23.91
N GLN A 154 -16.44 -20.32 25.16
CA GLN A 154 -15.49 -19.39 25.75
C GLN A 154 -14.11 -19.64 25.13
N LEU A 155 -13.47 -18.57 24.69
CA LEU A 155 -12.16 -18.59 24.05
C LEU A 155 -11.18 -17.79 24.90
N PRO A 156 -10.22 -18.44 25.58
CA PRO A 156 -10.00 -19.89 25.66
C PRO A 156 -10.91 -20.58 26.71
N SER A 157 -10.79 -21.89 26.85
CA SER A 157 -11.43 -22.61 27.97
C SER A 157 -10.90 -22.11 29.32
N ALA A 158 -11.70 -22.27 30.38
CA ALA A 158 -11.38 -21.74 31.71
C ALA A 158 -10.01 -22.19 32.23
N GLU A 159 -9.60 -23.42 31.94
CA GLU A 159 -8.29 -24.00 32.33
C GLU A 159 -7.10 -23.30 31.68
N LEU A 160 -7.30 -22.72 30.49
CA LEU A 160 -6.25 -22.07 29.70
C LEU A 160 -6.21 -20.55 29.91
N VAL A 161 -7.15 -19.98 30.67
CA VAL A 161 -7.18 -18.53 30.99
C VAL A 161 -5.87 -18.03 31.63
N PRO A 162 -5.20 -18.76 32.55
CA PRO A 162 -3.93 -18.31 33.11
C PRO A 162 -2.82 -18.12 32.06
N ALA A 163 -2.86 -18.86 30.94
CA ALA A 163 -1.86 -18.74 29.88
C ALA A 163 -1.94 -17.40 29.12
N LEU A 164 -3.07 -16.68 29.22
CA LEU A 164 -3.25 -15.38 28.54
C LEU A 164 -2.32 -14.28 29.06
N VAL A 165 -1.70 -14.49 30.23
CA VAL A 165 -0.77 -13.54 30.85
C VAL A 165 0.58 -14.17 31.22
N ASP A 166 0.80 -15.43 30.84
CA ASP A 166 2.03 -16.16 31.16
C ASP A 166 3.12 -15.91 30.10
N ASN A 167 4.12 -15.12 30.48
CA ASN A 167 5.28 -14.80 29.65
C ASN A 167 6.14 -16.01 29.21
N SER A 168 5.84 -17.23 29.67
CA SER A 168 6.43 -18.47 29.14
C SER A 168 5.86 -18.93 27.79
N TYR A 169 4.83 -18.24 27.28
CA TYR A 169 4.20 -18.44 25.98
C TYR A 169 4.61 -17.37 24.95
N PHE A 170 4.39 -17.69 23.68
CA PHE A 170 4.58 -16.75 22.57
C PHE A 170 3.27 -16.02 22.31
N HIS A 171 3.21 -14.76 22.76
CA HIS A 171 2.04 -13.91 22.62
C HIS A 171 2.04 -13.16 21.30
N PHE A 172 1.00 -13.36 20.52
CA PHE A 172 0.70 -12.65 19.29
C PHE A 172 -0.56 -11.83 19.45
N VAL A 173 -0.58 -10.63 18.88
CA VAL A 173 -1.75 -9.75 18.88
C VAL A 173 -2.15 -9.47 17.44
N LEU A 174 -3.44 -9.67 17.15
CA LEU A 174 -4.04 -9.41 15.86
C LEU A 174 -5.26 -8.51 16.07
N ALA A 175 -5.26 -7.31 15.48
CA ALA A 175 -6.44 -6.43 15.51
C ALA A 175 -7.12 -6.41 14.13
N SER A 176 -8.38 -6.82 14.04
CA SER A 176 -9.11 -6.89 12.77
C SER A 176 -10.62 -6.76 12.94
N ASP A 177 -11.26 -6.18 11.92
CA ASP A 177 -12.71 -6.17 11.68
C ASP A 177 -13.11 -7.09 10.50
N ASN A 178 -12.20 -7.95 10.05
CA ASN A 178 -12.41 -8.87 8.94
C ASN A 178 -12.14 -10.32 9.37
N VAL A 179 -13.20 -11.09 9.57
CA VAL A 179 -13.12 -12.48 10.06
C VAL A 179 -12.28 -13.37 9.14
N LEU A 180 -12.41 -13.22 7.82
CA LEU A 180 -11.68 -14.06 6.87
C LEU A 180 -10.18 -13.71 6.82
N ALA A 181 -9.86 -12.43 6.92
CA ALA A 181 -8.48 -11.99 7.00
C ALA A 181 -7.82 -12.50 8.30
N ALA A 182 -8.52 -12.33 9.43
CA ALA A 182 -8.06 -12.79 10.73
C ALA A 182 -7.89 -14.32 10.78
N SER A 183 -8.79 -15.09 10.15
CA SER A 183 -8.69 -16.55 10.10
C SER A 183 -7.45 -17.01 9.34
N VAL A 184 -7.09 -16.34 8.24
CA VAL A 184 -5.86 -16.67 7.49
C VAL A 184 -4.60 -16.35 8.28
N VAL A 185 -4.56 -15.20 8.96
CA VAL A 185 -3.41 -14.88 9.84
C VAL A 185 -3.27 -15.92 10.94
N ALA A 186 -4.36 -16.24 11.64
CA ALA A 186 -4.34 -17.23 12.72
C ALA A 186 -3.95 -18.64 12.21
N THR A 187 -4.53 -19.07 11.09
CA THR A 187 -4.25 -20.39 10.51
C THR A 187 -2.81 -20.48 10.01
N SER A 188 -2.32 -19.45 9.30
CA SER A 188 -0.95 -19.42 8.81
C SER A 188 0.08 -19.34 9.94
N LEU A 189 -0.21 -18.61 11.02
CA LEU A 189 0.61 -18.59 12.23
C LEU A 189 0.69 -19.99 12.85
N VAL A 190 -0.45 -20.60 13.19
CA VAL A 190 -0.47 -21.89 13.90
C VAL A 190 0.10 -23.02 13.03
N HIS A 191 -0.20 -23.04 11.74
CA HIS A 191 0.28 -24.07 10.81
C HIS A 191 1.81 -24.08 10.68
N ASN A 192 2.46 -22.90 10.67
CA ASN A 192 3.90 -22.80 10.45
C ASN A 192 4.72 -22.69 11.75
N PHE A 193 4.06 -22.65 12.91
CA PHE A 193 4.74 -22.58 14.19
C PHE A 193 5.18 -23.98 14.65
N LEU A 194 6.45 -24.13 15.05
CA LEU A 194 6.99 -25.44 15.42
C LEU A 194 6.40 -26.00 16.73
N ARG A 195 5.95 -25.11 17.62
CA ARG A 195 5.39 -25.45 18.94
C ARG A 195 4.02 -24.80 19.13
N PRO A 196 2.98 -25.20 18.39
CA PRO A 196 1.69 -24.52 18.38
C PRO A 196 1.03 -24.46 19.78
N GLN A 197 1.31 -25.43 20.66
CA GLN A 197 0.86 -25.45 22.05
C GLN A 197 1.43 -24.32 22.92
N LYS A 198 2.46 -23.62 22.45
CA LYS A 198 3.06 -22.45 23.11
C LYS A 198 2.57 -21.13 22.51
N VAL A 199 1.68 -21.15 21.51
CA VAL A 199 1.13 -19.95 20.89
C VAL A 199 -0.09 -19.48 21.65
N VAL A 200 -0.10 -18.19 22.01
CA VAL A 200 -1.29 -17.47 22.48
C VAL A 200 -1.57 -16.36 21.49
N LEU A 201 -2.72 -16.42 20.82
CA LEU A 201 -3.17 -15.39 19.88
C LEU A 201 -4.33 -14.59 20.48
N HIS A 202 -4.06 -13.31 20.74
CA HIS A 202 -5.05 -12.34 21.19
C HIS A 202 -5.65 -11.61 19.98
N ILE A 203 -6.90 -11.92 19.65
CA ILE A 203 -7.65 -11.29 18.58
C ILE A 203 -8.49 -10.15 19.15
N ILE A 204 -8.16 -8.93 18.74
CA ILE A 204 -8.86 -7.72 19.13
C ILE A 204 -9.75 -7.28 17.97
N THR A 205 -11.03 -7.02 18.25
CA THR A 205 -12.01 -6.65 17.24
C THR A 205 -12.90 -5.49 17.71
N ASP A 206 -13.62 -4.87 16.78
CA ASP A 206 -14.66 -3.90 17.12
C ASP A 206 -15.92 -4.58 17.68
N ARG A 207 -16.84 -3.78 18.21
CA ARG A 207 -18.10 -4.27 18.79
C ARG A 207 -18.99 -5.00 17.77
N LYS A 208 -18.96 -4.56 16.51
CA LYS A 208 -19.86 -5.07 15.45
C LYS A 208 -19.41 -6.44 14.97
N THR A 209 -18.10 -6.67 14.92
CA THR A 209 -17.48 -7.89 14.38
C THR A 209 -17.19 -8.92 15.47
N TYR A 210 -17.32 -8.55 16.76
CA TYR A 210 -17.10 -9.46 17.88
C TYR A 210 -17.85 -10.80 17.77
N TYR A 211 -19.18 -10.77 17.55
CA TYR A 211 -19.96 -12.01 17.50
C TYR A 211 -19.59 -12.91 16.31
N PRO A 212 -19.47 -12.39 15.07
CA PRO A 212 -18.91 -13.16 13.96
C PRO A 212 -17.52 -13.74 14.24
N MET A 213 -16.62 -12.95 14.82
CA MET A 213 -15.25 -13.37 15.12
C MET A 213 -15.23 -14.49 16.17
N GLN A 214 -15.99 -14.32 17.26
CA GLN A 214 -16.12 -15.34 18.30
C GLN A 214 -16.72 -16.63 17.74
N ALA A 215 -17.77 -16.54 16.91
CA ALA A 215 -18.37 -17.71 16.27
C ALA A 215 -17.38 -18.45 15.37
N TRP A 216 -16.62 -17.74 14.55
CA TRP A 216 -15.62 -18.36 13.68
C TRP A 216 -14.60 -19.18 14.49
N PHE A 217 -13.94 -18.56 15.47
CA PHE A 217 -12.90 -19.21 16.26
C PHE A 217 -13.43 -20.24 17.27
N SER A 218 -14.72 -20.22 17.60
CA SER A 218 -15.35 -21.29 18.38
C SER A 218 -15.63 -22.52 17.53
N LEU A 219 -16.04 -22.32 16.27
CA LEU A 219 -16.36 -23.40 15.34
C LEU A 219 -15.12 -23.98 14.62
N HIS A 220 -14.05 -23.20 14.51
CA HIS A 220 -12.80 -23.57 13.85
C HIS A 220 -11.64 -23.52 14.85
N SER A 221 -11.58 -24.53 15.72
CA SER A 221 -10.51 -24.62 16.72
C SER A 221 -9.14 -24.74 16.07
N LEU A 222 -8.18 -23.95 16.56
CA LEU A 222 -6.76 -24.02 16.19
C LEU A 222 -5.92 -24.71 17.29
N SER A 223 -6.55 -25.61 18.06
CA SER A 223 -5.86 -26.42 19.08
C SER A 223 -4.64 -27.13 18.49
N PRO A 224 -3.48 -27.15 19.18
CA PRO A 224 -3.29 -26.79 20.60
C PRO A 224 -2.99 -25.32 20.89
N ALA A 225 -3.07 -24.41 19.90
CA ALA A 225 -2.87 -22.99 20.14
C ALA A 225 -4.04 -22.39 20.96
N ILE A 226 -3.71 -21.40 21.79
CA ILE A 226 -4.65 -20.73 22.68
C ILE A 226 -5.13 -19.46 22.00
N ILE A 227 -6.44 -19.38 21.73
CA ILE A 227 -7.05 -18.23 21.05
C ILE A 227 -7.93 -17.46 22.04
N GLU A 228 -7.73 -16.15 22.12
CA GLU A 228 -8.62 -15.22 22.82
C GLU A 228 -9.26 -14.30 21.79
N VAL A 229 -10.57 -14.08 21.88
CA VAL A 229 -11.28 -13.05 21.10
C VAL A 229 -11.85 -12.01 22.06
N LYS A 230 -11.40 -10.76 21.92
CA LYS A 230 -11.88 -9.63 22.73
C LYS A 230 -12.33 -8.47 21.85
N ALA A 231 -13.45 -7.88 22.22
CA ALA A 231 -13.89 -6.63 21.63
C ALA A 231 -13.32 -5.43 22.39
N LEU A 232 -13.13 -4.30 21.71
CA LEU A 232 -12.65 -3.06 22.36
C LEU A 232 -13.49 -2.63 23.57
N HIS A 233 -14.81 -2.83 23.51
CA HIS A 233 -15.71 -2.47 24.61
C HIS A 233 -15.64 -3.41 25.82
N HIS A 234 -14.86 -4.50 25.74
CA HIS A 234 -14.56 -5.36 26.89
C HIS A 234 -13.39 -4.83 27.73
N PHE A 235 -12.67 -3.81 27.26
CA PHE A 235 -11.59 -3.17 28.00
C PHE A 235 -12.15 -1.97 28.78
N ASP A 236 -12.09 -2.05 30.12
CA ASP A 236 -12.60 -1.02 31.03
C ASP A 236 -12.07 0.39 30.75
N TRP A 237 -10.78 0.52 30.43
CA TRP A 237 -10.16 1.82 30.15
C TRP A 237 -10.71 2.46 28.85
N PHE A 238 -11.17 1.64 27.90
CA PHE A 238 -11.74 2.11 26.65
C PHE A 238 -13.17 2.62 26.83
N THR A 239 -13.92 2.08 27.79
CA THR A 239 -15.32 2.45 28.06
C THR A 239 -15.46 3.57 29.09
N LYS A 240 -14.48 3.75 29.99
CA LYS A 240 -14.54 4.71 31.10
C LYS A 240 -13.84 6.05 30.84
N GLY A 241 -13.15 6.22 29.70
CA GLY A 241 -12.32 7.41 29.43
C GLY A 241 -12.50 7.99 28.02
N LYS A 242 -12.15 9.27 27.88
CA LYS A 242 -11.89 9.88 26.57
C LYS A 242 -10.56 9.35 26.07
N VAL A 243 -10.58 8.35 25.19
CA VAL A 243 -9.36 7.89 24.51
C VAL A 243 -8.95 9.00 23.54
N PRO A 244 -7.83 9.72 23.76
CA PRO A 244 -7.48 10.90 22.96
C PRO A 244 -7.38 10.59 21.46
N VAL A 245 -6.97 9.36 21.14
CA VAL A 245 -6.88 8.86 19.77
C VAL A 245 -8.27 8.72 19.12
N LEU A 246 -9.30 8.29 19.84
CA LEU A 246 -10.66 8.22 19.29
C LEU A 246 -11.22 9.62 19.03
N GLU A 247 -11.04 10.55 19.97
CA GLU A 247 -11.45 11.95 19.76
C GLU A 247 -10.71 12.56 18.56
N ALA A 248 -9.43 12.24 18.42
CA ALA A 248 -8.62 12.67 17.29
C ALA A 248 -9.13 12.09 15.96
N MET A 249 -9.50 10.81 15.93
CA MET A 249 -10.07 10.16 14.76
C MET A 249 -11.45 10.72 14.38
N GLU A 250 -12.31 11.00 15.36
CA GLU A 250 -13.63 11.63 15.12
C GLU A 250 -13.48 13.05 14.56
N LYS A 251 -12.55 13.84 15.11
CA LYS A 251 -12.22 15.18 14.59
C LYS A 251 -11.64 15.10 13.18
N ASP A 252 -10.70 14.20 12.92
CA ASP A 252 -10.15 13.95 11.58
C ASP A 252 -11.25 13.55 10.59
N GLN A 253 -12.13 12.62 10.96
CA GLN A 253 -13.26 12.21 10.12
C GLN A 253 -14.18 13.39 9.79
N LYS A 254 -14.45 14.27 10.77
CA LYS A 254 -15.26 15.48 10.57
C LYS A 254 -14.59 16.51 9.67
N VAL A 255 -13.28 16.74 9.83
CA VAL A 255 -12.52 17.65 8.96
C VAL A 255 -12.46 17.09 7.54
N ARG A 256 -12.21 15.79 7.37
CA ARG A 256 -12.13 15.14 6.05
C ARG A 256 -13.47 15.09 5.33
N SER A 257 -14.59 14.92 6.04
CA SER A 257 -15.92 14.97 5.43
C SER A 257 -16.26 16.35 4.86
N GLN A 258 -15.67 17.42 5.42
CA GLN A 258 -15.80 18.78 4.92
C GLN A 258 -14.87 19.09 3.74
N PHE A 259 -13.74 18.39 3.63
CA PHE A 259 -12.66 18.86 2.76
C PHE A 259 -12.89 18.72 1.26
N ARG A 260 -13.60 17.70 0.72
CA ARG A 260 -13.73 17.51 -0.76
C ARG A 260 -14.96 16.69 -1.10
N GLY A 261 -15.72 17.05 -2.15
CA GLY A 261 -16.95 16.41 -2.65
C GLY A 261 -16.84 14.94 -3.11
N GLY A 262 -16.22 14.08 -2.31
CA GLY A 262 -15.99 12.66 -2.55
C GLY A 262 -14.89 12.33 -3.56
N SER A 263 -14.69 11.04 -3.77
CA SER A 263 -13.75 10.49 -4.76
C SER A 263 -14.05 10.98 -6.18
N SER A 264 -15.31 11.30 -6.48
CA SER A 264 -15.77 11.87 -7.76
C SER A 264 -15.23 13.29 -8.01
N ALA A 265 -15.23 14.17 -7.00
CA ALA A 265 -14.69 15.53 -7.14
C ALA A 265 -13.16 15.54 -7.29
N ILE A 266 -12.46 14.59 -6.65
CA ILE A 266 -11.00 14.45 -6.75
C ILE A 266 -10.59 14.06 -8.18
N VAL A 267 -11.34 13.15 -8.80
CA VAL A 267 -11.07 12.63 -10.14
C VAL A 267 -11.50 13.59 -11.23
N ALA A 268 -12.49 14.46 -10.96
CA ALA A 268 -12.90 15.53 -11.87
C ALA A 268 -11.78 16.56 -12.13
N ASN A 269 -10.82 16.72 -11.22
CA ASN A 269 -9.67 17.58 -11.43
C ASN A 269 -8.58 16.89 -12.26
N THR A 270 -8.70 16.98 -13.59
CA THR A 270 -7.75 16.41 -14.55
C THR A 270 -6.42 17.18 -14.64
N THR A 271 -6.29 18.33 -13.96
CA THR A 271 -5.08 19.16 -14.03
C THR A 271 -3.94 18.63 -13.17
N GLU A 272 -4.25 17.85 -12.12
CA GLU A 272 -3.28 17.28 -11.18
C GLU A 272 -2.62 15.99 -11.68
N LYS A 273 -1.33 15.81 -11.35
CA LYS A 273 -0.60 14.60 -11.73
C LYS A 273 -1.30 13.35 -11.16
N PRO A 274 -1.39 12.23 -11.88
CA PRO A 274 -2.09 11.02 -11.41
C PRO A 274 -1.64 10.52 -10.03
N LYS A 275 -0.34 10.66 -9.70
CA LYS A 275 0.20 10.30 -8.37
C LYS A 275 -0.42 11.12 -7.23
N VAL A 276 -0.71 12.41 -7.46
CA VAL A 276 -1.34 13.29 -6.47
C VAL A 276 -2.79 12.88 -6.25
N ILE A 277 -3.51 12.58 -7.33
CA ILE A 277 -4.88 12.04 -7.27
C ILE A 277 -4.91 10.70 -6.51
N ALA A 278 -3.96 9.80 -6.80
CA ALA A 278 -3.84 8.54 -6.09
C ALA A 278 -3.65 8.74 -4.58
N ALA A 279 -2.79 9.67 -4.15
CA ALA A 279 -2.58 10.01 -2.75
C ALA A 279 -3.85 10.60 -2.11
N LYS A 280 -4.58 11.47 -2.81
CA LYS A 280 -5.87 12.01 -2.34
C LYS A 280 -6.94 10.94 -2.19
N LEU A 281 -7.04 9.98 -3.11
CA LEU A 281 -7.95 8.84 -2.99
C LEU A 281 -7.55 7.93 -1.82
N GLN A 282 -6.25 7.72 -1.63
CA GLN A 282 -5.74 6.98 -0.48
C GLN A 282 -6.17 7.66 0.83
N ALA A 283 -6.22 8.99 0.85
CA ALA A 283 -6.66 9.77 2.00
C ALA A 283 -8.08 9.50 2.48
N LEU A 284 -8.95 9.11 1.54
CA LEU A 284 -10.34 8.79 1.80
C LEU A 284 -10.55 7.32 2.19
N SER A 285 -9.50 6.49 2.21
CA SER A 285 -9.66 5.08 2.53
C SER A 285 -10.09 4.89 3.99
N PRO A 286 -11.18 4.14 4.25
CA PRO A 286 -11.64 3.86 5.61
C PRO A 286 -10.57 3.20 6.50
N LYS A 287 -9.59 2.48 5.91
CA LYS A 287 -8.48 1.85 6.65
C LYS A 287 -7.69 2.86 7.49
N TYR A 288 -7.52 4.10 7.02
CA TYR A 288 -6.77 5.13 7.75
C TYR A 288 -7.50 5.70 8.95
N ASN A 289 -8.80 5.40 9.06
CA ASN A 289 -9.65 5.81 10.18
C ASN A 289 -10.17 4.58 10.94
N SER A 290 -9.60 3.39 10.71
CA SER A 290 -10.00 2.17 11.43
C SER A 290 -9.38 2.15 12.83
N VAL A 291 -10.23 2.02 13.85
CA VAL A 291 -9.80 1.95 15.26
C VAL A 291 -8.85 0.79 15.50
N MET A 292 -8.98 -0.30 14.74
CA MET A 292 -8.08 -1.46 14.80
C MET A 292 -6.63 -1.09 14.51
N ASN A 293 -6.39 -0.10 13.65
CA ASN A 293 -5.03 0.37 13.37
C ASN A 293 -4.45 1.25 14.48
N HIS A 294 -5.31 1.97 15.18
CA HIS A 294 -4.92 2.91 16.22
C HIS A 294 -4.69 2.25 17.57
N ILE A 295 -5.29 1.08 17.82
CA ILE A 295 -5.16 0.39 19.12
C ILE A 295 -3.73 -0.08 19.41
N ARG A 296 -2.86 -0.17 18.39
CA ARG A 296 -1.45 -0.53 18.53
C ARG A 296 -0.71 0.30 19.58
N ILE A 297 -1.01 1.59 19.71
CA ILE A 297 -0.33 2.46 20.69
C ILE A 297 -0.70 2.12 22.14
N HIS A 298 -1.80 1.39 22.34
CA HIS A 298 -2.33 1.02 23.65
C HIS A 298 -1.96 -0.41 24.07
N LEU A 299 -0.99 -1.05 23.40
CA LEU A 299 -0.55 -2.40 23.75
C LEU A 299 -0.12 -2.54 25.23
N PRO A 300 0.59 -1.57 25.84
CA PRO A 300 0.91 -1.64 27.27
C PRO A 300 -0.32 -1.67 28.18
N GLU A 301 -1.38 -0.93 27.83
CA GLU A 301 -2.64 -0.87 28.58
C GLU A 301 -3.55 -2.08 28.32
N LEU A 302 -3.51 -2.63 27.10
CA LEU A 302 -4.23 -3.85 26.74
C LEU A 302 -3.64 -5.09 27.43
N PHE A 303 -2.31 -5.13 27.56
CA PHE A 303 -1.56 -6.29 28.06
C PHE A 303 -0.55 -5.87 29.16
N PRO A 304 -1.04 -5.41 30.32
CA PRO A 304 -0.19 -4.86 31.38
C PRO A 304 0.78 -5.89 31.99
N SER A 305 0.44 -7.18 31.93
CA SER A 305 1.21 -8.28 32.52
C SER A 305 2.20 -8.94 31.55
N LEU A 306 2.13 -8.62 30.25
CA LEU A 306 3.05 -9.18 29.26
C LEU A 306 4.32 -8.31 29.14
N ASN A 307 5.45 -8.97 28.91
CA ASN A 307 6.76 -8.35 28.76
C ASN A 307 7.09 -8.10 27.29
N LYS A 308 6.81 -9.07 26.42
CA LYS A 308 7.10 -9.00 24.99
C LYS A 308 5.99 -9.68 24.19
N LEU A 309 5.62 -9.12 23.04
CA LEU A 309 4.66 -9.72 22.11
C LEU A 309 4.99 -9.36 20.66
N VAL A 310 4.37 -10.07 19.72
CA VAL A 310 4.42 -9.73 18.28
C VAL A 310 3.05 -9.26 17.82
N PHE A 311 2.98 -8.06 17.25
CA PHE A 311 1.76 -7.54 16.63
C PHE A 311 1.71 -7.93 15.16
N LEU A 312 0.55 -8.39 14.68
CA LEU A 312 0.30 -8.83 13.31
C LEU A 312 -0.88 -8.05 12.71
N ASP A 313 -0.71 -7.52 11.50
CA ASP A 313 -1.81 -6.97 10.71
C ASP A 313 -2.66 -8.09 10.11
N ASP A 314 -3.89 -7.78 9.72
CA ASP A 314 -4.83 -8.76 9.14
C ASP A 314 -4.58 -9.07 7.66
N ASP A 315 -3.75 -8.28 7.00
CA ASP A 315 -3.32 -8.45 5.61
C ASP A 315 -1.93 -9.08 5.48
N ILE A 316 -1.55 -9.94 6.42
CA ILE A 316 -0.30 -10.72 6.38
C ILE A 316 -0.54 -12.22 6.23
N VAL A 317 0.51 -12.94 5.85
CA VAL A 317 0.58 -14.41 5.93
C VAL A 317 1.91 -14.77 6.59
N VAL A 318 1.84 -15.55 7.65
CA VAL A 318 3.02 -16.14 8.30
C VAL A 318 3.44 -17.37 7.51
N GLN A 319 4.72 -17.49 7.17
CA GLN A 319 5.24 -18.59 6.34
C GLN A 319 6.32 -19.42 7.05
N THR A 320 6.81 -18.96 8.20
CA THR A 320 7.84 -19.63 8.98
C THR A 320 7.55 -19.57 10.48
N ASP A 321 8.32 -20.32 11.26
CA ASP A 321 8.28 -20.28 12.71
C ASP A 321 8.77 -18.92 13.23
N LEU A 322 7.90 -18.22 13.98
CA LEU A 322 8.21 -16.88 14.51
C LEU A 322 8.83 -16.92 15.91
N SER A 323 9.07 -18.11 16.48
CA SER A 323 9.66 -18.20 17.82
C SER A 323 11.04 -17.52 17.96
N PRO A 324 11.92 -17.50 16.93
CA PRO A 324 13.21 -16.80 17.02
C PRO A 324 13.09 -15.28 17.21
N LEU A 325 11.92 -14.68 16.95
CA LEU A 325 11.71 -13.25 17.21
C LEU A 325 11.85 -12.88 18.70
N TRP A 326 11.59 -13.83 19.60
CA TRP A 326 11.76 -13.58 21.04
C TRP A 326 13.22 -13.52 21.49
N ASP A 327 14.10 -14.20 20.75
CA ASP A 327 15.53 -14.29 21.02
C ASP A 327 16.31 -13.06 20.49
N ILE A 328 15.65 -12.19 19.73
CA ILE A 328 16.25 -10.94 19.25
C ILE A 328 16.57 -10.02 20.44
N GLU A 329 17.84 -9.67 20.56
CA GLU A 329 18.35 -8.69 21.53
C GLU A 329 17.90 -7.28 21.16
N MET A 330 16.82 -6.83 21.78
CA MET A 330 16.22 -5.52 21.50
C MET A 330 17.09 -4.33 21.94
N ASN A 331 18.19 -4.53 22.67
CA ASN A 331 19.12 -3.47 23.11
C ASN A 331 18.41 -2.27 23.79
N GLY A 332 17.42 -2.57 24.65
CA GLY A 332 16.61 -1.57 25.35
C GLY A 332 15.66 -0.77 24.46
N LYS A 333 15.51 -1.14 23.18
CA LYS A 333 14.51 -0.58 22.26
C LYS A 333 13.16 -1.24 22.48
N VAL A 334 12.11 -0.54 22.06
CA VAL A 334 10.72 -0.94 22.29
C VAL A 334 10.14 -1.68 21.10
N ASN A 335 10.44 -1.24 19.88
CA ASN A 335 9.84 -1.79 18.66
C ASN A 335 10.92 -2.46 17.79
N GLY A 336 10.74 -3.74 17.49
CA GLY A 336 11.53 -4.48 16.51
C GLY A 336 10.82 -4.43 15.16
N ALA A 337 11.42 -3.77 14.17
CA ALA A 337 10.76 -3.51 12.89
C ALA A 337 11.74 -3.53 11.70
N VAL A 338 11.22 -3.89 10.53
CA VAL A 338 11.97 -3.80 9.27
C VAL A 338 11.99 -2.36 8.79
N GLU A 339 13.20 -1.89 8.47
CA GLU A 339 13.42 -0.60 7.85
C GLU A 339 13.02 -0.60 6.37
N THR A 340 12.55 0.55 5.90
CA THR A 340 12.01 0.73 4.54
C THR A 340 12.86 1.66 3.69
N CYS A 341 14.01 2.15 4.17
CA CYS A 341 14.88 3.04 3.38
C CYS A 341 15.92 2.31 2.53
N SER A 342 16.15 1.03 2.78
CA SER A 342 17.14 0.16 2.14
C SER A 342 16.43 -0.91 1.33
N GLY A 343 16.25 -0.66 0.03
CA GLY A 343 15.71 -1.64 -0.91
C GLY A 343 15.59 -1.07 -2.32
N GLU A 344 15.59 -1.96 -3.31
CA GLU A 344 15.62 -1.56 -4.72
C GLU A 344 14.27 -1.06 -5.23
N ASP A 345 13.17 -1.48 -4.59
CA ASP A 345 11.85 -0.96 -4.89
C ASP A 345 11.70 0.51 -4.42
N ARG A 346 11.01 1.32 -5.22
CA ARG A 346 10.70 2.73 -4.94
C ARG A 346 9.29 2.91 -4.37
N PHE A 347 8.40 1.93 -4.53
CA PHE A 347 7.01 2.03 -4.09
C PHE A 347 6.88 1.79 -2.59
N VAL A 348 7.57 0.79 -2.08
CA VAL A 348 7.44 0.34 -0.69
C VAL A 348 8.75 0.46 0.05
N MET A 349 9.85 0.07 -0.61
CA MET A 349 11.20 0.34 -0.15
C MET A 349 11.63 1.75 -0.62
N SER A 350 12.78 2.26 -0.15
CA SER A 350 13.25 3.65 -0.30
C SER A 350 12.46 4.74 0.45
N LYS A 351 11.74 4.41 1.53
CA LYS A 351 11.01 5.39 2.34
C LYS A 351 11.84 5.91 3.51
N ARG A 352 11.80 7.23 3.67
CA ARG A 352 12.43 8.01 4.75
C ARG A 352 11.38 8.91 5.38
N LEU A 353 11.67 9.55 6.50
CA LEU A 353 10.69 10.42 7.18
C LEU A 353 10.05 11.46 6.26
N LYS A 354 10.80 12.04 5.31
CA LYS A 354 10.27 12.98 4.30
C LYS A 354 9.19 12.42 3.37
N SER A 355 9.03 11.10 3.35
CA SER A 355 7.98 10.42 2.58
C SER A 355 6.63 10.48 3.30
N TYR A 356 6.62 10.75 4.60
CA TYR A 356 5.46 10.67 5.48
C TYR A 356 5.14 12.00 6.17
N LEU A 357 6.18 12.78 6.52
CA LEU A 357 6.04 14.03 7.27
C LEU A 357 6.26 15.25 6.36
N ASN A 358 5.58 16.34 6.67
CA ASN A 358 5.68 17.61 5.96
C ASN A 358 6.84 18.46 6.49
N PHE A 359 8.04 18.29 5.92
CA PHE A 359 9.23 19.07 6.30
C PHE A 359 9.21 20.54 5.87
N SER A 360 8.17 21.01 5.18
CA SER A 360 7.95 22.44 5.01
C SER A 360 7.32 23.10 6.24
N HIS A 361 6.79 22.31 7.17
CA HIS A 361 6.22 22.81 8.41
C HIS A 361 7.30 22.93 9.51
N PRO A 362 7.45 24.10 10.17
CA PRO A 362 8.50 24.32 11.19
C PRO A 362 8.53 23.28 12.30
N LEU A 363 7.37 22.94 12.88
CA LEU A 363 7.26 21.88 13.90
C LEU A 363 7.91 20.56 13.49
N ILE A 364 7.85 20.16 12.22
CA ILE A 364 8.50 18.93 11.75
C ILE A 364 9.99 19.15 11.50
N SER A 365 10.36 20.20 10.77
CA SER A 365 11.76 20.44 10.38
C SER A 365 12.69 20.77 11.54
N GLU A 366 12.15 21.33 12.62
CA GLU A 366 12.91 21.66 13.84
C GLU A 366 13.15 20.43 14.74
N ASN A 367 12.32 19.38 14.62
CA ASN A 367 12.35 18.22 15.52
C ASN A 367 12.89 16.93 14.87
N PHE A 368 12.89 16.82 13.53
CA PHE A 368 13.28 15.59 12.83
C PHE A 368 14.18 15.89 11.63
N HIS A 369 14.92 14.89 11.16
CA HIS A 369 15.67 15.00 9.90
C HIS A 369 14.97 14.28 8.73
N PRO A 370 14.91 14.90 7.54
CA PRO A 370 14.16 14.37 6.39
C PRO A 370 14.72 13.06 5.85
N ASN A 371 16.00 12.80 6.09
CA ASN A 371 16.71 11.63 5.56
C ASN A 371 16.79 10.46 6.54
N GLU A 372 16.20 10.56 7.72
CA GLU A 372 16.12 9.41 8.64
C GLU A 372 15.29 8.28 8.04
N CYS A 373 15.70 7.05 8.36
CA CYS A 373 15.04 5.86 7.85
C CYS A 373 13.64 5.73 8.44
N ALA A 374 12.67 5.36 7.60
CA ALA A 374 11.37 4.95 8.09
C ALA A 374 11.34 3.43 8.26
N TRP A 375 10.45 2.94 9.10
CA TRP A 375 10.19 1.51 9.32
C TRP A 375 8.71 1.20 9.03
N ALA A 376 8.36 -0.08 8.95
CA ALA A 376 7.00 -0.50 8.63
C ALA A 376 6.22 -1.05 9.82
N TYR A 377 4.93 -0.71 9.86
CA TYR A 377 3.95 -1.50 10.60
C TYR A 377 3.54 -2.74 9.79
N GLY A 378 3.18 -3.81 10.49
CA GLY A 378 2.51 -4.98 9.91
C GLY A 378 2.88 -6.29 10.58
N MET A 379 4.16 -6.38 10.95
CA MET A 379 4.69 -7.39 11.85
C MET A 379 5.76 -6.68 12.68
N ASN A 380 5.52 -6.56 13.97
CA ASN A 380 6.39 -5.80 14.86
C ASN A 380 6.54 -6.52 16.19
N ILE A 381 7.76 -6.54 16.71
CA ILE A 381 8.05 -7.02 18.06
C ILE A 381 7.89 -5.84 19.01
N PHE A 382 7.10 -5.98 20.07
CA PHE A 382 6.99 -4.95 21.09
C PHE A 382 7.47 -5.47 22.43
N ASP A 383 8.53 -4.85 22.95
CA ASP A 383 8.95 -4.99 24.34
C ASP A 383 8.12 -4.04 25.20
N LEU A 384 7.04 -4.58 25.79
CA LEU A 384 6.12 -3.83 26.62
C LEU A 384 6.74 -3.44 27.96
N GLU A 385 7.70 -4.22 28.47
CA GLU A 385 8.39 -3.87 29.70
C GLU A 385 9.24 -2.61 29.50
N ALA A 386 9.99 -2.54 28.40
CA ALA A 386 10.71 -1.35 28.00
C ALA A 386 9.73 -0.20 27.69
N TRP A 387 8.64 -0.46 26.95
CA TRP A 387 7.66 0.57 26.59
C TRP A 387 7.11 1.30 27.82
N ARG A 388 6.70 0.56 28.85
CA ARG A 388 6.15 1.14 30.10
C ARG A 388 7.11 2.10 30.81
N LYS A 389 8.42 2.03 30.54
CA LYS A 389 9.46 2.91 31.10
C LYS A 389 9.74 4.15 30.23
N THR A 390 9.00 4.33 29.13
CA THR A 390 9.16 5.45 28.18
C THR A 390 7.94 6.37 28.17
N ASN A 391 8.04 7.48 27.43
CA ASN A 391 6.94 8.40 27.17
C ASN A 391 6.32 8.22 25.77
N ILE A 392 6.59 7.12 25.06
CA ILE A 392 6.17 6.88 23.66
C ILE A 392 4.67 7.14 23.46
N SER A 393 3.81 6.59 24.32
CA SER A 393 2.35 6.76 24.20
C SER A 393 1.92 8.22 24.37
N ASN A 394 2.58 8.96 25.26
CA ASN A 394 2.31 10.39 25.47
C ASN A 394 2.80 11.22 24.28
N VAL A 395 3.98 10.91 23.72
CA VAL A 395 4.52 11.56 22.52
C VAL A 395 3.59 11.32 21.33
N TYR A 396 3.10 10.09 21.15
CA TYR A 396 2.13 9.77 20.10
C TYR A 396 0.87 10.64 20.21
N HIS A 397 0.26 10.70 21.39
CA HIS A 397 -0.95 11.52 21.62
C HIS A 397 -0.69 13.02 21.39
N TYR A 398 0.43 13.54 21.90
CA TYR A 398 0.83 14.93 21.71
C TYR A 398 0.91 15.29 20.22
N TRP A 399 1.63 14.50 19.43
CA TRP A 399 1.83 14.79 18.01
C TRP A 399 0.54 14.64 17.21
N VAL A 400 -0.31 13.65 17.53
CA VAL A 400 -1.63 13.53 16.91
C VAL A 400 -2.47 14.78 17.18
N GLU A 401 -2.45 15.30 18.41
CA GLU A 401 -3.13 16.54 18.77
C GLU A 401 -2.55 17.76 18.03
N GLN A 402 -1.22 17.86 17.91
CA GLN A 402 -0.59 18.94 17.14
C GLN A 402 -1.01 18.89 15.67
N ASN A 403 -1.03 17.69 15.06
CA ASN A 403 -1.45 17.57 13.67
C ASN A 403 -2.90 18.05 13.47
N ILE A 404 -3.80 17.78 14.42
CA ILE A 404 -5.17 18.29 14.39
C ILE A 404 -5.22 19.81 14.55
N LYS A 405 -4.45 20.38 15.50
CA LYS A 405 -4.37 21.84 15.69
C LYS A 405 -3.80 22.57 14.48
N SER A 406 -2.99 21.88 13.68
CA SER A 406 -2.41 22.38 12.43
C SER A 406 -3.23 22.00 11.19
N ASP A 407 -4.54 21.74 11.32
CA ASP A 407 -5.43 21.37 10.21
C ASP A 407 -4.91 20.19 9.36
N LEU A 408 -4.32 19.19 10.02
CA LEU A 408 -3.73 17.98 9.43
C LEU A 408 -2.56 18.26 8.46
N SER A 409 -1.84 19.36 8.68
CA SER A 409 -0.74 19.77 7.80
C SER A 409 0.62 19.14 8.13
N LEU A 410 0.81 18.52 9.31
CA LEU A 410 2.09 17.90 9.69
C LEU A 410 2.31 16.57 8.95
N TRP A 411 1.25 15.79 8.77
CA TRP A 411 1.18 14.66 7.86
C TRP A 411 -0.26 14.43 7.44
N GLN A 412 -0.42 13.82 6.27
CA GLN A 412 -1.73 13.68 5.67
C GLN A 412 -2.53 12.51 6.25
N LEU A 413 -1.91 11.33 6.49
CA LEU A 413 -2.67 10.09 6.66
C LEU A 413 -2.03 9.00 7.53
N GLY A 414 -2.92 8.29 8.23
CA GLY A 414 -2.66 7.00 8.85
C GLY A 414 -1.95 7.06 10.18
N THR A 415 -1.71 5.87 10.73
CA THR A 415 -1.09 5.66 12.04
C THR A 415 0.42 5.54 11.97
N LEU A 416 0.98 5.27 10.78
CA LEU A 416 2.42 5.15 10.62
C LEU A 416 3.16 6.46 10.90
N PRO A 417 2.80 7.64 10.35
CA PRO A 417 3.52 8.88 10.64
C PRO A 417 3.63 9.23 12.14
N PRO A 418 2.54 9.22 12.94
CA PRO A 418 2.68 9.46 14.38
C PRO A 418 3.43 8.32 15.08
N GLY A 419 3.40 7.09 14.57
CA GLY A 419 4.25 5.99 15.03
C GLY A 419 5.74 6.26 14.79
N LEU A 420 6.13 6.67 13.58
CA LEU A 420 7.52 7.02 13.24
C LEU A 420 8.07 8.09 14.19
N ILE A 421 7.23 9.08 14.54
CA ILE A 421 7.56 10.12 15.52
C ILE A 421 7.67 9.55 16.94
N ALA A 422 6.65 8.85 17.41
CA ALA A 422 6.57 8.39 18.80
C ALA A 422 7.66 7.37 19.15
N PHE A 423 8.01 6.50 18.21
CA PHE A 423 9.06 5.50 18.37
C PHE A 423 10.44 6.00 17.91
N HIS A 424 10.60 7.30 17.63
CA HIS A 424 11.89 7.86 17.27
C HIS A 424 12.93 7.55 18.36
N GLY A 425 14.07 6.96 17.96
CA GLY A 425 15.10 6.49 18.90
C GLY A 425 14.75 5.21 19.69
N HIS A 426 13.56 4.63 19.52
CA HIS A 426 13.07 3.45 20.24
C HIS A 426 12.87 2.20 19.35
N VAL A 427 13.42 2.22 18.14
CA VAL A 427 13.33 1.09 17.19
C VAL A 427 14.64 0.32 17.13
N HIS A 428 14.52 -1.01 17.15
CA HIS A 428 15.56 -1.94 16.78
C HIS A 428 15.26 -2.48 15.38
N VAL A 429 16.24 -2.36 14.48
CA VAL A 429 16.08 -2.83 13.09
C VAL A 429 16.26 -4.33 13.06
N ILE A 430 15.26 -5.05 12.51
CA ILE A 430 15.34 -6.51 12.32
C ILE A 430 15.55 -6.86 10.84
N ASP A 431 16.01 -8.09 10.60
CA ASP A 431 16.27 -8.59 9.26
C ASP A 431 15.03 -8.50 8.34
N PRO A 432 15.14 -7.96 7.11
CA PRO A 432 14.05 -7.88 6.15
C PRO A 432 13.36 -9.22 5.83
N PHE A 433 14.05 -10.36 6.04
CA PHE A 433 13.46 -11.69 5.98
C PHE A 433 12.17 -11.79 6.80
N TRP A 434 12.14 -11.17 7.98
CA TRP A 434 11.02 -11.30 8.90
C TRP A 434 9.75 -10.60 8.42
N HIS A 435 9.86 -9.55 7.60
CA HIS A 435 8.70 -8.78 7.15
C HIS A 435 8.86 -8.26 5.73
N MET A 436 8.39 -9.04 4.76
CA MET A 436 8.37 -8.64 3.36
C MET A 436 7.11 -7.82 3.05
N LEU A 437 7.33 -6.62 2.53
CA LEU A 437 6.30 -5.67 2.21
C LEU A 437 6.04 -5.61 0.70
N GLY A 438 4.85 -5.18 0.32
CA GLY A 438 4.53 -4.61 -0.99
C GLY A 438 3.63 -5.45 -1.86
N LEU A 439 3.15 -6.59 -1.35
CA LEU A 439 2.32 -7.51 -2.12
C LEU A 439 0.95 -6.91 -2.48
N GLY A 440 0.53 -5.82 -1.83
CA GLY A 440 -0.70 -5.07 -2.17
C GLY A 440 -0.47 -3.83 -3.04
N TYR A 441 0.76 -3.54 -3.46
CA TYR A 441 1.13 -2.36 -4.26
C TYR A 441 1.57 -2.68 -5.69
N GLN A 442 2.29 -3.80 -5.88
CA GLN A 442 3.00 -4.05 -7.13
C GLN A 442 3.00 -5.51 -7.56
N GLU A 443 3.10 -5.72 -8.88
CA GLU A 443 3.04 -7.02 -9.54
C GLU A 443 4.44 -7.62 -9.78
N ASN A 444 5.49 -6.79 -9.75
CA ASN A 444 6.88 -7.17 -10.02
C ASN A 444 7.56 -7.94 -8.89
N THR A 445 6.88 -8.15 -7.76
CA THR A 445 7.38 -9.02 -6.70
C THR A 445 7.42 -10.46 -7.20
N SER A 446 8.61 -11.06 -7.23
CA SER A 446 8.78 -12.48 -7.58
C SER A 446 8.03 -13.36 -6.58
N PHE A 447 7.34 -14.39 -7.09
CA PHE A 447 6.68 -15.36 -6.23
C PHE A 447 7.68 -16.11 -5.33
N GLY A 448 8.86 -16.47 -5.86
CA GLY A 448 9.88 -17.18 -5.10
C GLY A 448 10.44 -16.35 -3.94
N ASP A 449 10.70 -15.05 -4.19
CA ASP A 449 11.16 -14.13 -3.14
C ASP A 449 10.08 -14.01 -2.06
N ALA A 450 8.82 -13.84 -2.46
CA ALA A 450 7.69 -13.78 -1.54
C ALA A 450 7.52 -15.08 -0.74
N GLU A 451 7.61 -16.24 -1.37
CA GLU A 451 7.49 -17.55 -0.69
C GLU A 451 8.61 -17.79 0.34
N SER A 452 9.80 -17.25 0.09
CA SER A 452 10.95 -17.41 0.99
C SER A 452 10.93 -16.50 2.24
N ALA A 453 10.10 -15.46 2.26
CA ALA A 453 10.04 -14.53 3.38
C ALA A 453 9.30 -15.11 4.60
N GLY A 454 9.73 -14.76 5.82
CA GLY A 454 9.12 -15.26 7.05
C GLY A 454 7.67 -14.80 7.25
N VAL A 455 7.38 -13.52 6.94
CA VAL A 455 6.03 -12.97 6.87
C VAL A 455 5.89 -12.12 5.62
N VAL A 456 4.85 -12.38 4.83
CA VAL A 456 4.50 -11.53 3.69
C VAL A 456 3.33 -10.62 4.01
N HIS A 457 3.42 -9.37 3.58
CA HIS A 457 2.43 -8.34 3.87
C HIS A 457 1.81 -7.81 2.57
N PHE A 458 0.50 -8.00 2.44
CA PHE A 458 -0.33 -7.44 1.38
C PHE A 458 -0.69 -5.97 1.67
N ASN A 459 0.26 -5.18 2.18
CA ASN A 459 0.07 -3.74 2.40
C ASN A 459 -0.18 -3.06 1.05
N GLY A 460 -1.14 -2.13 1.05
CA GLY A 460 -1.63 -1.49 -0.17
C GLY A 460 -3.11 -1.75 -0.42
N ARG A 461 -3.53 -1.63 -1.68
CA ARG A 461 -4.96 -1.71 -2.07
C ARG A 461 -5.37 -3.09 -2.58
N ALA A 462 -4.44 -3.82 -3.19
CA ALA A 462 -4.67 -5.14 -3.75
C ALA A 462 -4.67 -6.20 -2.64
N LYS A 463 -5.73 -6.23 -1.85
CA LYS A 463 -5.89 -7.22 -0.76
C LYS A 463 -6.23 -8.60 -1.31
N PRO A 464 -5.74 -9.68 -0.71
CA PRO A 464 -5.88 -11.03 -1.25
C PRO A 464 -7.32 -11.57 -1.24
N TRP A 465 -8.22 -10.98 -0.44
CA TRP A 465 -9.66 -11.26 -0.45
C TRP A 465 -10.46 -10.40 -1.44
N LEU A 466 -9.80 -9.57 -2.25
CA LEU A 466 -10.44 -8.75 -3.28
C LEU A 466 -10.05 -9.22 -4.68
N GLU A 467 -10.94 -8.98 -5.65
CA GLU A 467 -10.69 -9.30 -7.07
C GLU A 467 -9.53 -8.50 -7.70
N ILE A 468 -9.13 -7.40 -7.06
CA ILE A 468 -8.00 -6.57 -7.51
C ILE A 468 -6.65 -7.06 -6.97
N ALA A 469 -6.60 -8.20 -6.26
CA ALA A 469 -5.36 -8.84 -5.84
C ALA A 469 -4.50 -9.24 -7.05
N PHE A 470 -3.18 -9.26 -6.88
CA PHE A 470 -2.29 -9.82 -7.90
C PHE A 470 -2.41 -11.35 -7.90
N PRO A 471 -2.89 -11.99 -8.98
CA PRO A 471 -3.27 -13.42 -8.97
C PRO A 471 -2.13 -14.37 -8.57
N GLN A 472 -0.90 -14.07 -8.99
CA GLN A 472 0.28 -14.87 -8.66
C GLN A 472 0.58 -14.85 -7.16
N LEU A 473 0.44 -13.69 -6.50
CA LEU A 473 0.72 -13.54 -5.07
C LEU A 473 -0.45 -14.00 -4.19
N ARG A 474 -1.69 -13.94 -4.72
CA ARG A 474 -2.91 -14.35 -4.00
C ARG A 474 -2.85 -15.80 -3.52
N LYS A 475 -2.11 -16.68 -4.22
CA LYS A 475 -1.90 -18.08 -3.86
C LYS A 475 -1.27 -18.28 -2.48
N LEU A 476 -0.41 -17.35 -2.05
CA LEU A 476 0.21 -17.39 -0.70
C LEU A 476 -0.84 -17.26 0.41
N TRP A 477 -1.94 -16.57 0.13
CA TRP A 477 -3.03 -16.34 1.06
C TRP A 477 -4.13 -17.39 0.92
N THR A 478 -4.54 -17.75 -0.31
CA THR A 478 -5.64 -18.70 -0.53
C THR A 478 -5.32 -20.13 -0.08
N LYS A 479 -4.03 -20.51 0.03
CA LYS A 479 -3.64 -21.81 0.59
C LYS A 479 -4.05 -22.02 2.05
N TYR A 480 -4.35 -20.94 2.78
CA TYR A 480 -4.83 -20.99 4.17
C TYR A 480 -6.34 -20.78 4.32
N VAL A 481 -7.08 -20.73 3.20
CA VAL A 481 -8.55 -20.67 3.22
C VAL A 481 -9.10 -22.05 2.90
N ASP A 482 -9.91 -22.59 3.81
CA ASP A 482 -10.68 -23.81 3.53
C ASP A 482 -11.92 -23.46 2.68
N PHE A 483 -11.80 -23.65 1.37
CA PHE A 483 -12.91 -23.44 0.43
C PHE A 483 -14.01 -24.51 0.52
N SER A 484 -13.78 -25.59 1.26
CA SER A 484 -14.79 -26.61 1.55
C SER A 484 -15.67 -26.26 2.76
N ASP A 485 -15.24 -25.30 3.59
CA ASP A 485 -16.00 -24.85 4.75
C ASP A 485 -17.42 -24.39 4.37
N LYS A 486 -18.39 -24.71 5.22
CA LYS A 486 -19.81 -24.46 4.97
C LYS A 486 -20.12 -22.97 4.81
N PHE A 487 -19.46 -22.09 5.55
CA PHE A 487 -19.69 -20.65 5.49
C PHE A 487 -19.00 -20.03 4.27
N ILE A 488 -17.74 -20.41 4.03
CA ILE A 488 -16.97 -19.99 2.86
C ILE A 488 -17.71 -20.36 1.57
N LYS A 489 -18.16 -21.61 1.47
CA LYS A 489 -18.90 -22.14 0.32
C LYS A 489 -20.27 -21.47 0.14
N SER A 490 -21.07 -21.34 1.21
CA SER A 490 -22.41 -20.75 1.12
C SER A 490 -22.37 -19.25 0.78
N CYS A 491 -21.34 -18.54 1.22
CA CYS A 491 -21.12 -17.14 0.86
C CYS A 491 -20.35 -16.92 -0.44
N HIS A 492 -20.14 -17.99 -1.23
CA HIS A 492 -19.53 -17.94 -2.55
C HIS A 492 -18.12 -17.30 -2.57
N ILE A 493 -17.36 -17.48 -1.49
CA ILE A 493 -15.96 -17.08 -1.43
C ILE A 493 -15.15 -18.15 -2.19
N ARG A 494 -14.40 -17.75 -3.21
CA ARG A 494 -13.69 -18.67 -4.12
C ARG A 494 -12.19 -18.36 -4.17
N ALA A 495 -11.40 -19.35 -4.56
CA ALA A 495 -9.94 -19.28 -4.66
C ALA A 495 -9.42 -18.40 -5.81
N SER A 496 -10.32 -17.75 -6.57
CA SER A 496 -10.20 -17.29 -7.96
C SER A 496 -10.17 -18.40 -9.01
#